data_AF-A0AAW1S3C0-F1
#
_entry.id   AF-A0AAW1S3C0-F1
#
_cell.length_a   1.000
_cell.length_b   1.000
_cell.length_c   1.000
_cell.angle_alpha   90.00
_cell.angle_beta   90.00
_cell.angle_gamma   90.00
#
_symmetry.space_group_name_H-M   'P 1'
#
loop_
_entity.id
_entity.type
_entity.pdbx_description
1 polymer ?
#
loop_
_entity_poly.entity_id
_entity_poly.type
_entity_poly.pdbx_seq_one_letter_code
_entity_poly.pdbx_strand_id
1 'polypeptide(L)'
;MVLPPVKPHPHIQEGDLVVVYERFDSMKQVVVKSSALFGNRFGNFRMQVCSYSRLTNPSTPRTKILYAADISMVCTFLELEPGSTVVESGTGSGSLTTSLARAVGPEGAVHTFEFHEQRCQAAAEDFRQLGLDSTVHLKQRDIEGQAFPAELAGQADAVFLDLPGPWKVVSSAAQTLQPNSRFCSFSPCIEQVQQICLALSGHGFHYIRSMECLLRPHKVRSITLGSGISEAHSPHNAGQNKKRKRNDGRAANQNAQPAPAKIASPAAFLAANGGNSSMPPLDQGPAAADFLSQSSPCKMNDK
;
A
#
# COMPACT_ATOMS: atom_id res chain seq x y z
N MET A 1 20.40 24.85 -15.04
CA MET A 1 19.97 24.13 -16.26
C MET A 1 18.84 23.21 -15.83
N VAL A 2 17.61 23.49 -16.25
CA VAL A 2 16.48 22.57 -16.05
C VAL A 2 16.69 21.40 -17.02
N LEU A 3 16.94 20.19 -16.51
CA LEU A 3 16.88 19.01 -17.37
C LEU A 3 15.44 18.92 -17.88
N PRO A 4 15.22 18.80 -19.20
CA PRO A 4 13.86 18.71 -19.72
C PRO A 4 13.15 17.51 -19.06
N PRO A 5 11.83 17.60 -18.83
CA PRO A 5 11.07 16.46 -18.34
C PRO A 5 11.37 15.26 -19.23
N VAL A 6 11.61 14.10 -18.62
CA VAL A 6 11.74 12.83 -19.35
C VAL A 6 10.39 12.59 -20.02
N LYS A 7 10.23 13.14 -21.23
CA LYS A 7 9.12 12.81 -22.11
C LYS A 7 9.23 11.30 -22.31
N PRO A 8 8.14 10.53 -22.15
CA PRO A 8 8.17 9.14 -22.54
C PRO A 8 8.67 9.10 -23.97
N HIS A 9 9.81 8.43 -24.20
CA HIS A 9 10.30 8.27 -25.55
C HIS A 9 9.17 7.57 -26.33
N PRO A 10 8.73 8.11 -27.48
CA PRO A 10 7.62 7.53 -28.24
C PRO A 10 7.94 6.13 -28.77
N HIS A 11 9.21 5.69 -28.64
CA HIS A 11 9.73 4.46 -29.16
C HIS A 11 10.52 3.75 -28.07
N ILE A 12 10.30 2.44 -27.96
CA ILE A 12 11.17 1.55 -27.20
C ILE A 12 12.57 1.62 -27.84
N GLN A 13 13.64 1.43 -27.07
CA GLN A 13 15.02 1.40 -27.51
C GLN A 13 15.78 0.24 -26.86
N GLU A 14 16.97 -0.09 -27.36
CA GLU A 14 17.84 -1.05 -26.68
C GLU A 14 18.23 -0.54 -25.29
N GLY A 15 18.20 -1.44 -24.30
CA GLY A 15 18.40 -1.11 -22.89
C GLY A 15 17.13 -0.75 -22.13
N ASP A 16 16.01 -0.50 -22.81
CA ASP A 16 14.76 -0.16 -22.12
C ASP A 16 14.20 -1.33 -21.30
N LEU A 17 13.72 -1.02 -20.09
CA LEU A 17 12.85 -1.90 -19.34
C LEU A 17 11.41 -1.74 -19.87
N VAL A 18 10.86 -2.81 -20.47
CA VAL A 18 9.50 -2.86 -20.99
C VAL A 18 8.65 -3.87 -20.23
N VAL A 19 7.33 -3.63 -20.16
CA VAL A 19 6.37 -4.59 -19.61
C VAL A 19 5.58 -5.23 -20.74
N VAL A 20 5.76 -6.54 -20.91
CA VAL A 20 5.01 -7.36 -21.85
C VAL A 20 3.74 -7.84 -21.17
N TYR A 21 2.60 -7.34 -21.65
CA TYR A 21 1.28 -7.82 -21.25
C TYR A 21 0.96 -9.11 -22.01
N GLU A 22 0.88 -10.22 -21.29
CA GLU A 22 0.51 -11.51 -21.87
C GLU A 22 -0.99 -11.78 -21.72
N ARG A 23 -1.56 -11.49 -20.53
CA ARG A 23 -2.97 -11.67 -20.16
C ARG A 23 -3.32 -10.73 -19.00
N PHE A 24 -4.60 -10.68 -18.64
CA PHE A 24 -5.10 -9.86 -17.51
C PHE A 24 -4.42 -10.17 -16.17
N ASP A 25 -3.86 -11.38 -16.00
CA ASP A 25 -3.17 -11.86 -14.81
C ASP A 25 -1.67 -12.13 -15.04
N SER A 26 -1.13 -11.89 -16.24
CA SER A 26 0.25 -12.18 -16.59
C SER A 26 0.89 -10.99 -17.30
N MET A 27 1.84 -10.36 -16.62
CA MET A 27 2.70 -9.31 -17.15
C MET A 27 4.15 -9.64 -16.81
N LYS A 28 5.08 -9.41 -17.73
CA LYS A 28 6.52 -9.67 -17.52
C LYS A 28 7.34 -8.44 -17.84
N GLN A 29 8.28 -8.13 -16.96
CA GLN A 29 9.31 -7.11 -17.23
C GLN A 29 10.46 -7.75 -18.01
N VAL A 30 10.89 -7.08 -19.08
CA VAL A 30 11.99 -7.55 -19.93
C VAL A 30 12.85 -6.36 -20.31
N VAL A 31 14.17 -6.51 -20.20
CA VAL A 31 15.13 -5.53 -20.74
C VAL A 31 15.31 -5.80 -22.22
N VAL A 32 15.09 -4.77 -23.04
CA VAL A 32 15.22 -4.86 -24.50
C VAL A 32 16.68 -5.00 -24.87
N LYS A 33 17.01 -6.10 -25.57
CA LYS A 33 18.33 -6.35 -26.14
C LYS A 33 18.18 -6.63 -27.61
N SER A 34 18.90 -5.89 -28.45
CA SER A 34 18.88 -6.10 -29.89
C SER A 34 19.32 -7.53 -30.18
N SER A 35 18.49 -8.30 -30.91
CA SER A 35 18.64 -9.74 -31.23
C SER A 35 18.22 -10.77 -30.16
N ALA A 36 17.77 -10.36 -28.97
CA ALA A 36 17.24 -11.31 -28.00
C ALA A 36 15.85 -11.85 -28.38
N LEU A 37 15.61 -13.12 -28.06
CA LEU A 37 14.30 -13.75 -28.16
C LEU A 37 13.61 -13.73 -26.80
N PHE A 38 12.43 -13.14 -26.75
CA PHE A 38 11.52 -13.27 -25.62
C PHE A 38 10.61 -14.48 -25.85
N GLY A 39 10.83 -15.55 -25.09
CA GLY A 39 9.99 -16.73 -25.12
C GLY A 39 8.85 -16.67 -24.11
N ASN A 40 7.64 -16.96 -24.54
CA ASN A 40 6.53 -17.26 -23.65
C ASN A 40 5.66 -18.41 -24.17
N ARG A 41 4.58 -18.70 -23.46
CA ARG A 41 3.64 -19.79 -23.80
C ARG A 41 2.93 -19.61 -25.15
N PHE A 42 3.02 -18.44 -25.77
CA PHE A 42 2.45 -18.12 -27.07
C PHE A 42 3.47 -18.16 -28.21
N GLY A 43 4.75 -18.40 -27.91
CA GLY A 43 5.82 -18.51 -28.88
C GLY A 43 7.05 -17.68 -28.51
N ASN A 44 7.97 -17.57 -29.47
CA ASN A 44 9.18 -16.77 -29.35
C ASN A 44 9.01 -15.48 -30.14
N PHE A 45 9.14 -14.35 -29.46
CA PHE A 45 9.05 -13.02 -30.03
C PHE A 45 10.47 -12.47 -30.15
N ARG A 46 10.89 -12.11 -31.36
CA ARG A 46 12.10 -11.29 -31.51
C ARG A 46 11.79 -9.93 -30.88
N MET A 47 12.65 -9.52 -29.95
CA MET A 47 12.59 -8.17 -29.39
C MET A 47 13.07 -7.22 -30.48
N GLN A 48 12.15 -6.83 -31.36
CA GLN A 48 12.36 -5.82 -32.38
C GLN A 48 11.73 -4.53 -31.89
N VAL A 49 12.50 -3.46 -32.01
CA VAL A 49 12.20 -2.13 -31.48
C VAL A 49 10.91 -1.60 -32.12
N CYS A 50 9.79 -1.63 -31.37
CA CYS A 50 8.48 -1.11 -31.77
C CYS A 50 7.72 -0.59 -30.53
N SER A 51 6.89 0.43 -30.73
CA SER A 51 6.32 1.37 -29.74
C SER A 51 5.32 0.80 -28.71
N TYR A 52 5.48 1.15 -27.41
CA TYR A 52 4.41 1.41 -26.42
C TYR A 52 4.96 1.95 -25.07
N SER A 53 4.10 2.60 -24.27
CA SER A 53 4.42 3.28 -23.00
C SER A 53 4.69 2.36 -21.81
N ARG A 54 5.64 2.78 -20.95
CA ARG A 54 6.14 2.08 -19.75
C ARG A 54 5.09 2.06 -18.61
N LEU A 55 4.60 0.86 -18.27
CA LEU A 55 3.96 0.59 -16.99
C LEU A 55 5.04 0.07 -16.04
N THR A 56 5.25 0.74 -14.91
CA THR A 56 6.23 0.31 -13.89
C THR A 56 5.51 -0.57 -12.88
N ASN A 57 5.66 -1.89 -13.00
CA ASN A 57 5.56 -2.76 -11.83
C ASN A 57 7.00 -2.97 -11.35
N PRO A 58 7.29 -2.99 -10.04
CA PRO A 58 8.62 -3.34 -9.55
C PRO A 58 8.98 -4.77 -9.97
N SER A 59 10.28 -5.06 -10.03
CA SER A 59 10.81 -6.43 -10.17
C SER A 59 10.23 -7.32 -9.06
N THR A 60 10.29 -8.65 -9.23
CA THR A 60 9.66 -9.64 -8.33
C THR A 60 9.71 -9.21 -6.85
N PRO A 61 8.55 -9.06 -6.17
CA PRO A 61 8.49 -8.40 -4.87
C PRO A 61 9.31 -9.16 -3.83
N ARG A 62 10.26 -8.46 -3.19
CA ARG A 62 11.14 -8.99 -2.14
C ARG A 62 10.46 -8.97 -0.77
N THR A 63 9.47 -8.10 -0.62
CA THR A 63 8.69 -7.87 0.59
C THR A 63 7.20 -7.82 0.25
N LYS A 64 6.34 -7.74 1.27
CA LYS A 64 4.98 -7.21 1.04
C LYS A 64 5.12 -5.79 0.45
N ILE A 65 4.26 -5.47 -0.50
CA ILE A 65 4.25 -4.17 -1.19
C ILE A 65 2.88 -3.54 -1.05
N LEU A 66 2.84 -2.21 -1.13
CA LEU A 66 1.60 -1.50 -1.41
C LEU A 66 1.23 -1.68 -2.89
N TYR A 67 -0.07 -1.79 -3.12
CA TYR A 67 -0.66 -1.89 -4.45
C TYR A 67 -1.28 -0.56 -4.88
N ALA A 68 -1.62 -0.46 -6.16
CA ALA A 68 -2.07 0.77 -6.79
C ALA A 68 -3.22 1.49 -6.05
N ALA A 69 -4.17 0.76 -5.46
CA ALA A 69 -5.26 1.36 -4.70
C ALA A 69 -4.74 2.13 -3.47
N ASP A 70 -3.98 1.48 -2.60
CA ASP A 70 -3.40 2.12 -1.41
C ASP A 70 -2.40 3.21 -1.79
N ILE A 71 -1.54 2.96 -2.79
CA ILE A 71 -0.59 3.97 -3.29
C ILE A 71 -1.33 5.22 -3.79
N SER A 72 -2.42 5.05 -4.53
CA SER A 72 -3.20 6.20 -5.03
C SER A 72 -3.78 7.02 -3.88
N MET A 73 -4.25 6.36 -2.82
CA MET A 73 -4.73 7.03 -1.62
C MET A 73 -3.59 7.75 -0.90
N VAL A 74 -2.43 7.10 -0.72
CA VAL A 74 -1.25 7.70 -0.10
C VAL A 74 -0.86 8.98 -0.84
N CYS A 75 -0.67 8.93 -2.17
CA CYS A 75 -0.30 10.11 -2.94
C CYS A 75 -1.35 11.23 -2.84
N THR A 76 -2.64 10.87 -2.83
CA THR A 76 -3.74 11.85 -2.75
C THR A 76 -3.82 12.51 -1.37
N PHE A 77 -3.77 11.71 -0.29
CA PHE A 77 -3.93 12.22 1.08
C PHE A 77 -2.67 12.85 1.67
N LEU A 78 -1.50 12.54 1.09
CA LEU A 78 -0.29 13.31 1.33
C LEU A 78 -0.23 14.60 0.50
N GLU A 79 -1.20 14.85 -0.39
CA GLU A 79 -1.29 16.05 -1.23
C GLU A 79 0.01 16.26 -2.03
N LEU A 80 0.53 15.17 -2.61
CA LEU A 80 1.79 15.22 -3.36
C LEU A 80 1.62 15.95 -4.68
N GLU A 81 2.50 16.90 -4.94
CA GLU A 81 2.54 17.72 -6.15
C GLU A 81 3.94 17.70 -6.75
N PRO A 82 4.09 18.06 -8.05
CA PRO A 82 5.40 18.26 -8.63
C PRO A 82 6.22 19.27 -7.81
N GLY A 83 7.45 18.91 -7.43
CA GLY A 83 8.31 19.70 -6.55
C GLY A 83 8.29 19.29 -5.08
N SER A 84 7.33 18.45 -4.63
CA SER A 84 7.28 18.04 -3.23
C SER A 84 8.53 17.25 -2.79
N THR A 85 8.97 17.48 -1.56
CA THR A 85 9.99 16.69 -0.87
C THR A 85 9.31 15.69 0.06
N VAL A 86 9.44 14.40 -0.25
CA VAL A 86 8.80 13.31 0.50
C VAL A 86 9.85 12.49 1.23
N VAL A 87 9.60 12.19 2.50
CA VAL A 87 10.43 11.29 3.29
C VAL A 87 9.69 9.97 3.51
N GLU A 88 10.30 8.88 3.08
CA GLU A 88 9.76 7.52 3.16
C GLU A 88 10.67 6.67 4.05
N SER A 89 10.09 5.85 4.94
CA SER A 89 10.85 4.80 5.61
C SER A 89 10.13 3.47 5.52
N GLY A 90 10.89 2.48 5.07
CA GLY A 90 10.38 1.22 4.55
C GLY A 90 10.47 1.16 3.01
N THR A 91 11.65 1.33 2.41
CA THR A 91 11.80 1.25 0.94
C THR A 91 11.32 -0.09 0.39
N GLY A 92 11.66 -1.19 1.06
CA GLY A 92 11.22 -2.54 0.71
C GLY A 92 11.57 -2.91 -0.74
N SER A 93 10.55 -3.10 -1.58
CA SER A 93 10.71 -3.42 -3.01
C SER A 93 10.63 -2.19 -3.93
N GLY A 94 10.48 -0.97 -3.39
CA GLY A 94 10.41 0.27 -4.16
C GLY A 94 9.07 0.53 -4.88
N SER A 95 8.01 -0.25 -4.58
CA SER A 95 6.68 -0.08 -5.20
C SER A 95 6.10 1.31 -4.94
N LEU A 96 6.12 1.75 -3.67
CA LEU A 96 5.66 3.08 -3.30
C LEU A 96 6.66 4.14 -3.77
N THR A 97 7.96 3.96 -3.49
CA THR A 97 9.02 4.91 -3.88
C THR A 97 8.96 5.32 -5.35
N THR A 98 8.77 4.37 -6.26
CA THR A 98 8.66 4.66 -7.71
C THR A 98 7.41 5.49 -8.05
N SER A 99 6.31 5.25 -7.34
CA SER A 99 5.07 6.02 -7.49
C SER A 99 5.19 7.42 -6.89
N LEU A 100 5.87 7.56 -5.74
CA LEU A 100 6.22 8.84 -5.14
C LEU A 100 7.10 9.67 -6.08
N ALA A 101 8.17 9.06 -6.63
CA ALA A 101 9.08 9.74 -7.57
C ALA A 101 8.34 10.29 -8.80
N ARG A 102 7.35 9.55 -9.28
CA ARG A 102 6.47 10.01 -10.37
C ARG A 102 5.57 11.16 -9.95
N ALA A 103 5.02 11.13 -8.73
CA ALA A 103 4.12 12.18 -8.22
C ALA A 103 4.87 13.50 -8.01
N VAL A 104 6.07 13.46 -7.41
CA VAL A 104 6.89 14.65 -7.14
C VAL A 104 7.62 15.18 -8.38
N GLY A 105 7.77 14.35 -9.40
CA GLY A 105 8.39 14.76 -10.67
C GLY A 105 9.88 15.11 -10.55
N PRO A 106 10.47 15.72 -11.58
CA PRO A 106 11.92 15.97 -11.66
C PRO A 106 12.41 17.10 -10.75
N GLU A 107 11.52 17.98 -10.31
CA GLU A 107 11.86 19.10 -9.41
C GLU A 107 11.67 18.76 -7.93
N GLY A 108 11.00 17.65 -7.63
CA GLY A 108 10.84 17.14 -6.27
C GLY A 108 11.86 16.09 -5.90
N ALA A 109 11.76 15.59 -4.68
CA ALA A 109 12.69 14.61 -4.12
C ALA A 109 11.98 13.58 -3.24
N VAL A 110 12.46 12.33 -3.30
CA VAL A 110 12.04 11.24 -2.41
C VAL A 110 13.25 10.76 -1.62
N HIS A 111 13.31 11.09 -0.34
CA HIS A 111 14.30 10.56 0.58
C HIS A 111 13.78 9.28 1.21
N THR A 112 14.31 8.14 0.81
CA THR A 112 13.83 6.82 1.26
C THR A 112 14.87 6.09 2.09
N PHE A 113 14.43 5.40 3.14
CA PHE A 113 15.30 4.70 4.08
C PHE A 113 14.92 3.21 4.20
N GLU A 114 15.95 2.36 4.14
CA GLU A 114 15.85 0.91 4.32
C GLU A 114 16.94 0.46 5.30
N PHE A 115 16.56 -0.25 6.35
CA PHE A 115 17.52 -0.70 7.35
C PHE A 115 18.34 -1.91 6.88
N HIS A 116 17.77 -2.75 6.01
CA HIS A 116 18.38 -3.98 5.57
C HIS A 116 19.26 -3.77 4.34
N GLU A 117 20.57 -3.90 4.53
CA GLU A 117 21.60 -3.65 3.53
C GLU A 117 21.32 -4.28 2.15
N GLN A 118 21.05 -5.59 2.09
CA GLN A 118 20.80 -6.27 0.82
C GLN A 118 19.59 -5.71 0.06
N ARG A 119 18.53 -5.28 0.77
CA ARG A 119 17.36 -4.68 0.14
C ARG A 119 17.67 -3.27 -0.34
N CYS A 120 18.44 -2.51 0.43
CA CYS A 120 18.92 -1.20 0.04
C CYS A 120 19.76 -1.28 -1.25
N GLN A 121 20.71 -2.21 -1.33
CA GLN A 121 21.54 -2.41 -2.53
C GLN A 121 20.70 -2.81 -3.76
N ALA A 122 19.75 -3.73 -3.58
CA ALA A 122 18.86 -4.15 -4.66
C ALA A 122 17.94 -3.01 -5.15
N ALA A 123 17.37 -2.23 -4.23
CA ALA A 123 16.54 -1.08 -4.57
C ALA A 123 17.35 0.03 -5.27
N ALA A 124 18.61 0.27 -4.85
CA ALA A 124 19.49 1.22 -5.52
C ALA A 124 19.76 0.83 -6.98
N GLU A 125 19.95 -0.46 -7.25
CA GLU A 125 20.10 -0.97 -8.61
C GLU A 125 18.82 -0.80 -9.43
N ASP A 126 17.67 -1.17 -8.86
CA ASP A 126 16.36 -0.99 -9.50
C ASP A 126 16.10 0.49 -9.86
N PHE A 127 16.38 1.42 -8.94
CA PHE A 127 16.20 2.86 -9.17
C PHE A 127 17.14 3.40 -10.24
N ARG A 128 18.38 2.92 -10.30
CA ARG A 128 19.32 3.29 -11.35
C ARG A 128 18.87 2.82 -12.73
N GLN A 129 18.38 1.59 -12.83
CA GLN A 129 17.84 1.05 -14.08
C GLN A 129 16.58 1.79 -14.54
N LEU A 130 15.80 2.33 -13.59
CA LEU A 130 14.64 3.16 -13.88
C LEU A 130 14.99 4.62 -14.18
N GLY A 131 16.26 5.04 -13.99
CA GLY A 131 16.71 6.42 -14.19
C GLY A 131 16.17 7.38 -13.13
N LEU A 132 16.00 6.91 -11.90
CA LEU A 132 15.43 7.69 -10.79
C LEU A 132 16.50 8.29 -9.86
N ASP A 133 17.79 8.15 -10.16
CA ASP A 133 18.89 8.60 -9.29
C ASP A 133 18.85 10.10 -8.96
N SER A 134 18.26 10.92 -9.83
CA SER A 134 18.14 12.37 -9.61
C SER A 134 17.02 12.75 -8.63
N THR A 135 15.98 11.91 -8.53
CA THR A 135 14.77 12.20 -7.75
C THR A 135 14.70 11.37 -6.47
N VAL A 136 15.26 10.16 -6.47
CA VAL A 136 15.21 9.23 -5.33
C VAL A 136 16.57 9.18 -4.63
N HIS A 137 16.58 9.56 -3.37
CA HIS A 137 17.74 9.53 -2.49
C HIS A 137 17.59 8.40 -1.47
N LEU A 138 18.07 7.22 -1.82
CA LEU A 138 18.05 6.04 -0.96
C LEU A 138 19.25 6.01 0.00
N LYS A 139 18.99 5.78 1.29
CA LYS A 139 20.03 5.58 2.31
C LYS A 139 19.75 4.34 3.15
N GLN A 140 20.79 3.56 3.45
CA GLN A 140 20.68 2.49 4.42
C GLN A 140 20.67 3.07 5.84
N ARG A 141 19.55 2.96 6.56
CA ARG A 141 19.41 3.49 7.92
C ARG A 141 18.28 2.81 8.67
N ASP A 142 18.51 2.52 9.95
CA ASP A 142 17.44 2.13 10.87
C ASP A 142 16.79 3.38 11.46
N ILE A 143 15.66 3.80 10.90
CA ILE A 143 14.93 4.98 11.36
C ILE A 143 14.28 4.77 12.73
N GLU A 144 13.88 3.55 13.09
CA GLU A 144 13.29 3.29 14.41
C GLU A 144 14.30 3.51 15.54
N GLY A 145 15.56 3.11 15.33
CA GLY A 145 16.64 3.27 16.31
C GLY A 145 17.40 4.60 16.21
N GLN A 146 17.53 5.17 15.02
CA GLN A 146 18.43 6.30 14.76
C GLN A 146 17.73 7.61 14.37
N ALA A 147 16.39 7.61 14.25
CA ALA A 147 15.62 8.74 13.73
C ALA A 147 16.02 9.16 12.30
N PHE A 148 15.27 10.07 11.70
CA PHE A 148 15.63 10.72 10.44
C PHE A 148 16.88 11.59 10.60
N PRO A 149 17.72 11.71 9.55
CA PRO A 149 18.88 12.59 9.54
C PRO A 149 18.51 14.06 9.82
N ALA A 150 19.30 14.74 10.66
CA ALA A 150 19.08 16.14 11.02
C ALA A 150 19.13 17.10 9.81
N GLU A 151 19.81 16.70 8.74
CA GLU A 151 19.85 17.43 7.47
C GLU A 151 18.50 17.51 6.74
N LEU A 152 17.47 16.76 7.17
CA LEU A 152 16.10 16.84 6.64
C LEU A 152 15.15 17.63 7.55
N ALA A 153 15.65 18.19 8.65
CA ALA A 153 14.83 18.92 9.61
C ALA A 153 14.12 20.11 8.93
N GLY A 154 12.79 20.16 9.05
CA GLY A 154 11.93 21.20 8.48
C GLY A 154 11.97 21.30 6.95
N GLN A 155 12.23 20.20 6.24
CA GLN A 155 12.32 20.21 4.76
C GLN A 155 11.22 19.40 4.07
N ALA A 156 10.66 18.39 4.72
CA ALA A 156 9.71 17.48 4.07
C ALA A 156 8.29 18.05 4.02
N ASP A 157 7.66 17.99 2.84
CA ASP A 157 6.25 18.30 2.64
C ASP A 157 5.35 17.13 3.07
N ALA A 158 5.89 15.92 3.04
CA ALA A 158 5.19 14.72 3.48
C ALA A 158 6.14 13.66 4.05
N VAL A 159 5.63 12.90 5.03
CA VAL A 159 6.28 11.70 5.57
C VAL A 159 5.37 10.49 5.37
N PHE A 160 5.94 9.39 4.89
CA PHE A 160 5.29 8.09 4.80
C PHE A 160 6.09 7.02 5.57
N LEU A 161 5.42 6.24 6.43
CA LEU A 161 6.04 5.15 7.19
C LEU A 161 5.35 3.79 6.94
N ASP A 162 6.11 2.82 6.44
CA ASP A 162 5.77 1.38 6.43
C ASP A 162 6.80 0.62 7.26
N LEU A 163 6.62 0.68 8.58
CA LEU A 163 7.54 0.14 9.58
C LEU A 163 6.78 -0.76 10.58
N PRO A 164 7.46 -1.70 11.26
CA PRO A 164 6.88 -2.45 12.37
C PRO A 164 6.44 -1.57 13.55
N GLY A 165 7.24 -0.56 13.90
CA GLY A 165 7.03 0.35 15.03
C GLY A 165 6.98 1.83 14.64
N PRO A 166 6.01 2.28 13.81
CA PRO A 166 6.00 3.64 13.29
C PRO A 166 5.82 4.71 14.39
N TRP A 167 5.20 4.37 15.52
CA TRP A 167 4.99 5.29 16.66
C TRP A 167 6.29 5.76 17.29
N LYS A 168 7.38 4.98 17.19
CA LYS A 168 8.71 5.36 17.72
C LYS A 168 9.33 6.51 16.92
N VAL A 169 8.92 6.67 15.67
CA VAL A 169 9.53 7.60 14.70
C VAL A 169 8.80 8.95 14.69
N VAL A 170 7.57 9.04 15.23
CA VAL A 170 6.72 10.24 15.14
C VAL A 170 7.42 11.51 15.59
N SER A 171 8.17 11.46 16.69
CA SER A 171 8.93 12.61 17.19
C SER A 171 9.95 13.13 16.16
N SER A 172 10.66 12.21 15.50
CA SER A 172 11.61 12.55 14.46
C SER A 172 10.93 12.99 13.16
N ALA A 173 9.80 12.38 12.81
CA ALA A 173 9.00 12.80 11.66
C ALA A 173 8.50 14.23 11.83
N ALA A 174 8.03 14.61 13.03
CA ALA A 174 7.61 15.97 13.34
C ALA A 174 8.73 17.01 13.15
N GLN A 175 9.97 16.65 13.48
CA GLN A 175 11.14 17.53 13.26
C GLN A 175 11.52 17.64 11.78
N THR A 176 11.22 16.62 10.99
CA THR A 176 11.55 16.52 9.56
C THR A 176 10.56 17.30 8.69
N LEU A 177 9.29 17.32 9.11
CA LEU A 177 8.19 17.95 8.38
C LEU A 177 8.26 19.48 8.46
N GLN A 178 7.86 20.15 7.38
CA GLN A 178 7.55 21.58 7.42
C GLN A 178 6.23 21.82 8.20
N PRO A 179 5.97 23.06 8.64
CA PRO A 179 4.68 23.40 9.24
C PRO A 179 3.51 23.09 8.28
N ASN A 180 2.44 22.50 8.82
CA ASN A 180 1.22 22.11 8.08
C ASN A 180 1.39 20.99 7.03
N SER A 181 2.53 20.31 7.03
CA SER A 181 2.80 19.16 6.15
C SER A 181 2.02 17.90 6.54
N ARG A 182 2.07 16.88 5.67
CA ARG A 182 1.25 15.67 5.81
C ARG A 182 2.03 14.47 6.33
N PHE A 183 1.36 13.63 7.10
CA PHE A 183 1.91 12.38 7.62
C PHE A 183 0.99 11.22 7.27
N CYS A 184 1.58 10.11 6.83
CA CYS A 184 0.87 8.87 6.58
C CYS A 184 1.68 7.70 7.13
N SER A 185 0.99 6.72 7.73
CA SER A 185 1.59 5.45 8.10
C SER A 185 0.69 4.32 7.65
N PHE A 186 1.30 3.24 7.18
CA PHE A 186 0.62 2.00 6.84
C PHE A 186 0.84 0.98 7.95
N SER A 187 -0.23 0.34 8.43
CA SER A 187 -0.15 -0.64 9.52
C SER A 187 -1.16 -1.76 9.31
N PRO A 188 -0.74 -3.05 9.30
CA PRO A 188 -1.63 -4.18 9.11
C PRO A 188 -2.50 -4.50 10.34
N CYS A 189 -2.04 -4.14 11.55
CA CYS A 189 -2.73 -4.48 12.80
C CYS A 189 -3.34 -3.24 13.45
N ILE A 190 -4.54 -3.38 14.02
CA ILE A 190 -5.27 -2.26 14.64
C ILE A 190 -4.57 -1.73 15.90
N GLU A 191 -3.83 -2.58 16.61
CA GLU A 191 -3.02 -2.20 17.77
C GLU A 191 -1.90 -1.24 17.37
N GLN A 192 -1.30 -1.44 16.19
CA GLN A 192 -0.29 -0.52 15.65
C GLN A 192 -0.92 0.83 15.30
N VAL A 193 -2.14 0.80 14.73
CA VAL A 193 -2.93 2.02 14.44
C VAL A 193 -3.25 2.79 15.73
N GLN A 194 -3.61 2.10 16.81
CA GLN A 194 -3.84 2.75 18.11
C GLN A 194 -2.59 3.44 18.63
N GLN A 195 -1.43 2.76 18.59
CA GLN A 195 -0.15 3.33 19.05
C GLN A 195 0.26 4.56 18.23
N ILE A 196 0.14 4.51 16.90
CA ILE A 196 0.52 5.65 16.05
C ILE A 196 -0.42 6.85 16.26
N CYS A 197 -1.74 6.63 16.42
CA CYS A 197 -2.69 7.71 16.69
C CYS A 197 -2.40 8.43 18.02
N LEU A 198 -2.04 7.67 19.07
CA LEU A 198 -1.63 8.24 20.36
C LEU A 198 -0.33 9.03 20.23
N ALA A 199 0.66 8.47 19.53
CA ALA A 199 1.94 9.14 19.31
C ALA A 199 1.79 10.43 18.49
N LEU A 200 0.99 10.42 17.43
CA LEU A 200 0.67 11.60 16.61
C LEU A 200 0.00 12.69 17.46
N SER A 201 -1.03 12.33 18.24
CA SER A 201 -1.71 13.27 19.13
C SER A 201 -0.75 13.90 20.14
N GLY A 202 0.15 13.11 20.71
CA GLY A 202 1.14 13.57 21.68
C GLY A 202 2.22 14.50 21.11
N HIS A 203 2.41 14.52 19.79
CA HIS A 203 3.42 15.34 19.10
C HIS A 203 2.81 16.49 18.29
N GLY A 204 1.57 16.89 18.58
CA GLY A 204 0.95 18.07 17.99
C GLY A 204 0.41 17.87 16.57
N PHE A 205 0.25 16.63 16.11
CA PHE A 205 -0.47 16.37 14.86
C PHE A 205 -1.98 16.55 15.07
N HIS A 206 -2.62 17.11 14.06
CA HIS A 206 -4.06 17.34 14.02
C HIS A 206 -4.70 16.61 12.86
N TYR A 207 -6.03 16.51 12.87
CA TYR A 207 -6.81 15.86 11.81
C TYR A 207 -6.42 14.39 11.55
N ILE A 208 -6.13 13.67 12.63
CA ILE A 208 -5.75 12.25 12.60
C ILE A 208 -6.96 11.41 12.16
N ARG A 209 -6.80 10.66 11.07
CA ARG A 209 -7.83 9.79 10.51
C ARG A 209 -7.22 8.46 10.09
N SER A 210 -7.97 7.39 10.29
CA SER A 210 -7.62 6.04 9.82
C SER A 210 -8.61 5.60 8.75
N MET A 211 -8.11 4.97 7.69
CA MET A 211 -8.91 4.54 6.54
C MET A 211 -8.43 3.18 6.03
N GLU A 212 -9.32 2.45 5.37
CA GLU A 212 -9.05 1.17 4.71
C GLU A 212 -9.64 1.19 3.29
N CYS A 213 -8.94 0.59 2.32
CA CYS A 213 -9.41 0.44 0.94
C CYS A 213 -9.62 -1.03 0.59
N LEU A 214 -10.86 -1.41 0.23
CA LEU A 214 -11.21 -2.76 -0.23
C LEU A 214 -11.48 -2.78 -1.74
N LEU A 215 -10.43 -3.01 -2.54
CA LEU A 215 -10.56 -3.11 -3.99
C LEU A 215 -11.20 -4.45 -4.41
N ARG A 216 -12.33 -4.40 -5.12
CA ARG A 216 -13.02 -5.58 -5.66
C ARG A 216 -13.16 -5.51 -7.18
N PRO A 217 -12.40 -6.32 -7.94
CA PRO A 217 -12.60 -6.46 -9.38
C PRO A 217 -13.89 -7.22 -9.70
N HIS A 218 -14.66 -6.74 -10.67
CA HIS A 218 -15.86 -7.43 -11.17
C HIS A 218 -15.61 -8.02 -12.56
N LYS A 219 -15.87 -9.33 -12.71
CA LYS A 219 -15.82 -9.97 -14.03
C LYS A 219 -17.09 -9.62 -14.80
N VAL A 220 -16.93 -8.84 -15.86
CA VAL A 220 -18.03 -8.51 -16.78
C VAL A 220 -18.41 -9.76 -17.58
N ARG A 221 -19.70 -10.11 -17.56
CA ARG A 221 -20.28 -11.20 -18.35
C ARG A 221 -21.67 -10.78 -18.84
N SER A 222 -21.97 -11.07 -20.09
CA SER A 222 -23.35 -11.00 -20.58
C SER A 222 -24.11 -12.22 -20.08
N ILE A 223 -25.28 -11.99 -19.51
CA ILE A 223 -26.24 -13.04 -19.15
C ILE A 223 -27.53 -12.79 -19.92
N THR A 224 -28.03 -13.82 -20.59
CA THR A 224 -29.38 -13.78 -21.16
C THR A 224 -30.35 -14.07 -20.04
N LEU A 225 -31.20 -13.11 -19.69
CA LEU A 225 -32.29 -13.34 -18.75
C LEU A 225 -33.32 -14.23 -19.45
N GLY A 226 -33.62 -15.40 -18.89
CA GLY A 226 -34.66 -16.27 -19.42
C GLY A 226 -36.03 -15.61 -19.29
N SER A 227 -36.84 -15.65 -20.35
CA SER A 227 -38.25 -15.23 -20.33
C SER A 227 -39.11 -16.29 -19.65
N GLY A 228 -38.92 -16.49 -18.36
CA GLY A 228 -39.68 -17.44 -17.56
C GLY A 228 -40.98 -16.87 -17.01
N ILE A 229 -41.91 -16.43 -17.89
CA ILE A 229 -43.32 -16.25 -17.55
C ILE A 229 -44.19 -16.76 -18.71
N SER A 230 -44.08 -18.05 -19.08
CA SER A 230 -45.07 -18.68 -19.98
C SER A 230 -45.09 -20.22 -20.00
N GLU A 231 -44.54 -20.94 -19.03
CA GLU A 231 -44.63 -22.42 -19.01
C GLU A 231 -45.04 -22.97 -17.63
N ALA A 232 -46.02 -22.33 -17.00
CA ALA A 232 -46.67 -22.84 -15.80
C ALA A 232 -47.95 -23.64 -16.12
N HIS A 233 -48.03 -24.38 -17.24
CA HIS A 233 -49.13 -25.33 -17.48
C HIS A 233 -48.66 -26.52 -18.34
N SER A 234 -48.11 -27.56 -17.69
CA SER A 234 -48.48 -28.96 -17.98
C SER A 234 -47.83 -29.91 -16.95
N PRO A 235 -48.61 -30.74 -16.25
CA PRO A 235 -48.05 -31.80 -15.42
C PRO A 235 -47.65 -33.00 -16.29
N HIS A 236 -46.64 -33.73 -15.82
CA HIS A 236 -46.13 -35.02 -16.32
C HIS A 236 -45.04 -34.99 -17.41
N ASN A 237 -43.79 -35.17 -16.98
CA ASN A 237 -43.16 -36.48 -17.18
C ASN A 237 -42.07 -36.77 -16.15
N ALA A 238 -42.20 -37.93 -15.51
CA ALA A 238 -41.26 -38.46 -14.55
C ALA A 238 -40.03 -39.07 -15.26
N GLY A 239 -38.85 -38.89 -14.67
CA GLY A 239 -37.70 -39.78 -14.88
C GLY A 239 -36.48 -39.15 -15.56
N GLN A 240 -35.48 -38.79 -14.76
CA GLN A 240 -34.20 -39.49 -14.69
C GLN A 240 -33.28 -38.81 -13.66
N ASN A 241 -33.25 -39.39 -12.46
CA ASN A 241 -32.30 -39.07 -11.40
C ASN A 241 -30.89 -39.54 -11.81
N LYS A 242 -30.05 -38.66 -12.34
CA LYS A 242 -28.61 -38.93 -12.48
C LYS A 242 -27.90 -38.59 -11.16
N LYS A 243 -27.84 -39.57 -10.26
CA LYS A 243 -26.97 -39.56 -9.06
C LYS A 243 -25.53 -39.24 -9.49
N ARG A 244 -25.01 -38.09 -9.10
CA ARG A 244 -23.56 -37.81 -9.11
C ARG A 244 -22.90 -38.73 -8.07
N LYS A 245 -22.25 -39.79 -8.57
CA LYS A 245 -21.42 -40.71 -7.77
C LYS A 245 -20.20 -39.92 -7.27
N ARG A 246 -20.08 -39.70 -5.96
CA ARG A 246 -18.82 -39.28 -5.32
C ARG A 246 -17.80 -40.38 -5.56
N ASN A 247 -16.68 -40.03 -6.17
CA ASN A 247 -15.58 -40.95 -6.39
C ASN A 247 -14.67 -40.87 -5.15
N ASP A 248 -14.88 -41.77 -4.20
CA ASP A 248 -13.96 -42.00 -3.08
C ASP A 248 -12.82 -42.88 -3.58
N GLY A 249 -11.78 -42.23 -4.11
CA GLY A 249 -10.49 -42.85 -4.41
C GLY A 249 -9.48 -42.53 -3.32
N ARG A 250 -9.33 -43.45 -2.35
CA ARG A 250 -8.18 -43.51 -1.44
C ARG A 250 -6.90 -43.67 -2.26
N ALA A 251 -6.04 -42.65 -2.24
CA ALA A 251 -4.61 -42.81 -2.42
C ALA A 251 -3.94 -42.26 -1.16
N ALA A 252 -3.33 -43.17 -0.40
CA ALA A 252 -2.56 -42.84 0.79
C ALA A 252 -1.32 -42.05 0.37
N ASN A 253 -1.05 -40.92 1.03
CA ASN A 253 0.32 -40.47 1.20
C ASN A 253 0.50 -39.83 2.58
N GLN A 254 1.51 -40.31 3.28
CA GLN A 254 1.84 -39.97 4.66
C GLN A 254 2.66 -38.68 4.65
N ASN A 255 2.08 -37.61 5.18
CA ASN A 255 2.81 -36.56 5.91
C ASN A 255 1.77 -35.68 6.62
N ALA A 256 1.54 -35.98 7.89
CA ALA A 256 0.61 -35.25 8.74
C ALA A 256 1.31 -34.00 9.31
N GLN A 257 0.76 -32.82 9.02
CA GLN A 257 0.92 -31.62 9.84
C GLN A 257 -0.39 -31.39 10.60
N PRO A 258 -0.37 -31.04 11.90
CA PRO A 258 -1.58 -30.97 12.72
C PRO A 258 -2.47 -29.79 12.32
N ALA A 259 -3.78 -30.03 12.32
CA ALA A 259 -4.81 -29.02 12.07
C ALA A 259 -4.84 -27.95 13.18
N PRO A 260 -5.22 -26.69 12.87
CA PRO A 260 -5.34 -25.64 13.87
C PRO A 260 -6.49 -25.92 14.85
N ALA A 261 -6.24 -25.69 16.14
CA ALA A 261 -7.22 -25.84 17.21
C ALA A 261 -8.39 -24.86 17.02
N LYS A 262 -9.61 -25.34 17.28
CA LYS A 262 -10.83 -24.55 17.32
C LYS A 262 -10.74 -23.54 18.46
N ILE A 263 -10.77 -22.24 18.14
CA ILE A 263 -10.90 -21.17 19.14
C ILE A 263 -12.38 -21.07 19.53
N ALA A 264 -12.64 -21.17 20.83
CA ALA A 264 -13.94 -20.98 21.45
C ALA A 264 -14.33 -19.49 21.49
N SER A 265 -15.63 -19.19 21.45
CA SER A 265 -16.17 -17.82 21.47
C SER A 265 -15.81 -17.05 22.75
N PRO A 266 -15.63 -15.72 22.68
CA PRO A 266 -15.20 -14.91 23.82
C PRO A 266 -16.37 -14.59 24.76
N ALA A 267 -16.71 -15.52 25.66
CA ALA A 267 -17.67 -15.27 26.74
C ALA A 267 -17.33 -15.98 28.07
N ALA A 268 -16.12 -16.54 28.24
CA ALA A 268 -15.79 -17.36 29.41
C ALA A 268 -14.35 -17.20 29.92
N PHE A 269 -13.90 -15.95 30.15
CA PHE A 269 -12.59 -15.70 30.79
C PHE A 269 -12.63 -14.68 31.94
N LEU A 270 -13.81 -14.45 32.53
CA LEU A 270 -14.00 -13.60 33.72
C LEU A 270 -14.56 -14.43 34.87
N ALA A 271 -13.84 -15.48 35.28
CA ALA A 271 -14.15 -16.26 36.48
C ALA A 271 -12.98 -17.17 36.92
N ALA A 272 -11.74 -16.68 36.94
CA ALA A 272 -10.65 -17.37 37.64
C ALA A 272 -9.44 -16.44 37.77
N ASN A 273 -9.38 -15.66 38.85
CA ASN A 273 -8.19 -15.36 39.65
C ASN A 273 -8.52 -14.23 40.61
N GLY A 274 -8.96 -14.62 41.81
CA GLY A 274 -8.93 -13.75 42.98
C GLY A 274 -7.48 -13.59 43.43
N GLY A 275 -7.03 -12.35 43.56
CA GLY A 275 -5.68 -12.00 44.00
C GLY A 275 -5.61 -10.52 44.36
N ASN A 276 -5.61 -10.26 45.65
CA ASN A 276 -5.76 -8.98 46.33
C ASN A 276 -4.56 -8.05 46.07
N SER A 277 -4.78 -6.82 45.59
CA SER A 277 -3.90 -5.67 45.92
C SER A 277 -4.66 -4.35 45.71
N SER A 278 -4.57 -3.51 46.73
CA SER A 278 -5.27 -2.25 46.93
C SER A 278 -4.80 -1.14 45.99
N MET A 279 -5.74 -0.49 45.29
CA MET A 279 -5.56 0.83 44.66
C MET A 279 -6.45 1.87 45.37
N PRO A 280 -5.98 3.12 45.56
CA PRO A 280 -6.78 4.20 46.14
C PRO A 280 -7.82 4.74 45.14
N PRO A 281 -8.89 5.42 45.62
CA PRO A 281 -10.00 5.82 44.75
C PRO A 281 -9.60 6.94 43.78
N LEU A 282 -10.02 6.77 42.52
CA LEU A 282 -9.98 7.80 41.48
C LEU A 282 -11.05 8.86 41.78
N ASP A 283 -10.58 10.09 41.88
CA ASP A 283 -11.37 11.32 42.04
C ASP A 283 -12.26 11.54 40.80
N GLN A 284 -13.57 11.60 41.00
CA GLN A 284 -14.55 11.85 39.95
C GLN A 284 -14.74 13.35 39.78
N GLY A 285 -14.03 13.93 38.80
CA GLY A 285 -14.31 15.27 38.29
C GLY A 285 -15.66 15.31 37.54
N PRO A 286 -16.37 16.45 37.55
CA PRO A 286 -17.77 16.51 37.12
C PRO A 286 -17.90 16.41 35.59
N ALA A 287 -18.95 15.69 35.19
CA ALA A 287 -19.43 15.59 33.82
C ALA A 287 -19.82 16.97 33.28
N ALA A 288 -19.18 17.40 32.19
CA ALA A 288 -19.59 18.57 31.42
C ALA A 288 -20.47 18.13 30.24
N ALA A 289 -21.76 17.98 30.53
CA ALA A 289 -22.80 18.38 29.59
C ALA A 289 -22.89 19.93 29.65
N ASP A 290 -23.38 20.53 28.56
CA ASP A 290 -23.60 21.96 28.35
C ASP A 290 -22.37 22.81 27.97
N PHE A 291 -22.15 22.97 26.66
CA PHE A 291 -21.86 24.29 26.06
C PHE A 291 -22.12 24.26 24.54
N LEU A 292 -23.35 23.88 24.16
CA LEU A 292 -23.95 24.28 22.88
C LEU A 292 -24.70 25.60 23.11
N SER A 293 -23.99 26.72 23.14
CA SER A 293 -24.50 28.02 22.68
C SER A 293 -23.38 29.06 22.71
N GLN A 294 -23.36 29.90 21.68
CA GLN A 294 -22.52 31.08 21.43
C GLN A 294 -21.59 30.95 20.21
N SER A 295 -22.19 30.71 19.04
CA SER A 295 -21.68 31.27 17.79
C SER A 295 -22.33 32.64 17.55
N SER A 296 -21.52 33.70 17.56
CA SER A 296 -21.91 35.01 17.04
C SER A 296 -21.80 35.00 15.51
N PRO A 297 -22.75 35.58 14.75
CA PRO A 297 -22.68 35.58 13.29
C PRO A 297 -21.61 36.57 12.79
N CYS A 298 -20.68 36.08 11.99
CA CYS A 298 -19.71 36.88 11.25
C CYS A 298 -20.46 37.67 10.15
N LYS A 299 -20.41 39.00 10.21
CA LYS A 299 -20.97 39.88 9.19
C LYS A 299 -20.11 39.80 7.93
N MET A 300 -20.70 39.40 6.80
CA MET A 300 -20.16 39.69 5.48
C MET A 300 -20.23 41.20 5.26
N ASN A 301 -19.10 41.82 4.95
CA ASN A 301 -19.07 43.16 4.36
C ASN A 301 -18.98 43.00 2.85
N ASP A 302 -20.03 43.41 2.16
CA ASP A 302 -19.95 43.82 0.76
C ASP A 302 -19.16 45.12 0.67
N LYS A 303 -18.14 45.14 -0.20
CA LYS A 303 -17.75 46.26 -1.06
C LYS A 303 -16.72 45.79 -2.10
#